data_AF-A0A3M6V2Y4-F1
#
_entry.id   AF-A0A3M6V2Y4-F1
#
_cell.length_a   1.000
_cell.length_b   1.000
_cell.length_c   1.000
_cell.angle_alpha   90.00
_cell.angle_beta   90.00
_cell.angle_gamma   90.00
#
_symmetry.space_group_name_H-M   'P 1'
#
loop_
_entity.id
_entity.type
_entity.pdbx_description
1 polymer ?
#
loop_
_entity_poly.entity_id
_entity_poly.type
_entity_poly.pdbx_seq_one_letter_code
_entity_poly.pdbx_strand_id
1 'polypeptide(L)'
;MLRRKPTRIELRGEDVEEYEKAKKMWTKETEKKEEDDSKLESLLDDSPMAYNDPKRIAKIHERIGYKPETVPSDGTATFNS
;
A
#
# COMPACT_ATOMS: atom_id res chain seq x y z
N MET A 1 -43.83 -29.55 -20.61
CA MET A 1 -43.27 -28.23 -20.99
C MET A 1 -41.87 -28.43 -21.54
N LEU A 2 -41.57 -27.92 -22.73
CA LEU A 2 -40.24 -28.04 -23.33
C LEU A 2 -39.30 -26.99 -22.73
N ARG A 3 -38.17 -27.41 -22.16
CA ARG A 3 -37.16 -26.53 -21.58
C ARG A 3 -36.10 -26.16 -22.62
N ARG A 4 -35.76 -24.87 -22.70
CA ARG A 4 -34.64 -24.38 -23.51
C ARG A 4 -33.30 -24.59 -22.80
N LYS A 5 -32.21 -24.52 -23.57
CA LYS A 5 -30.85 -24.55 -23.04
C LYS A 5 -30.47 -23.18 -22.43
N PRO A 6 -29.59 -23.16 -21.41
CA PRO A 6 -29.03 -21.92 -20.88
C PRO A 6 -28.22 -21.18 -21.94
N THR A 7 -28.21 -19.85 -21.86
CA THR A 7 -27.43 -19.00 -22.76
C THR A 7 -25.97 -19.00 -22.36
N ARG A 8 -25.07 -19.16 -23.33
CA ARG A 8 -23.63 -18.97 -23.17
C ARG A 8 -23.24 -17.57 -23.64
N ILE A 9 -22.48 -16.84 -22.82
CA ILE A 9 -21.94 -15.52 -23.17
C ILE A 9 -20.62 -15.74 -23.91
N GLU A 10 -20.45 -15.04 -25.03
CA GLU A 10 -19.25 -15.08 -25.87
C GLU A 10 -18.57 -13.72 -25.88
N LEU A 11 -17.25 -13.73 -25.99
CA LEU A 11 -16.46 -12.51 -26.07
C LEU A 11 -16.65 -11.81 -27.43
N ARG A 12 -16.68 -10.48 -27.41
CA ARG A 12 -16.91 -9.59 -28.56
C ARG A 12 -15.80 -8.55 -28.67
N GLY A 13 -15.77 -7.84 -29.80
CA GLY A 13 -14.79 -6.76 -30.02
C GLY A 13 -14.90 -5.63 -28.99
N GLU A 14 -16.10 -5.41 -28.44
CA GLU A 14 -16.36 -4.42 -27.38
C GLU A 14 -15.56 -4.71 -26.10
N ASP A 15 -15.27 -5.97 -25.79
CA ASP A 15 -14.49 -6.36 -24.61
C ASP A 15 -13.04 -5.88 -24.69
N VAL A 16 -12.54 -5.61 -25.90
CA VAL A 16 -11.20 -5.02 -26.12
C VAL A 16 -11.17 -3.56 -25.65
N GLU A 17 -12.25 -2.82 -25.84
CA GLU A 17 -12.35 -1.42 -25.40
C GLU A 17 -12.37 -1.33 -23.86
N GLU A 18 -13.02 -2.29 -23.20
CA GLU A 18 -13.00 -2.41 -21.75
C GLU A 18 -11.58 -2.64 -21.22
N TYR A 19 -10.83 -3.53 -21.87
CA TYR A 19 -9.42 -3.78 -21.52
C TYR A 19 -8.56 -2.52 -21.68
N GLU A 20 -8.68 -1.80 -22.80
CA GLU A 20 -7.91 -0.57 -23.02
C GLU A 20 -8.24 0.52 -22.00
N LYS A 21 -9.50 0.59 -21.55
CA LYS A 21 -9.91 1.50 -20.48
C LYS A 21 -9.29 1.11 -19.13
N ALA A 22 -9.31 -0.18 -18.77
CA ALA A 22 -8.70 -0.68 -17.54
C ALA A 22 -7.19 -0.44 -17.53
N LYS A 23 -6.51 -0.73 -18.65
CA LYS A 23 -5.09 -0.49 -18.85
C LYS A 23 -4.73 0.99 -18.65
N LYS A 24 -5.51 1.92 -19.23
CA LYS A 24 -5.31 3.37 -19.05
C LYS A 24 -5.49 3.82 -17.60
N MET A 25 -6.37 3.18 -16.83
CA MET A 25 -6.52 3.49 -15.41
C MET A 25 -5.29 3.05 -14.62
N TRP A 26 -4.79 1.83 -14.87
CA TRP A 26 -3.59 1.32 -14.20
C TRP A 26 -2.33 2.12 -14.53
N THR A 27 -2.11 2.47 -15.80
CA THR A 27 -0.92 3.26 -16.18
C THR A 27 -0.96 4.68 -15.60
N LYS A 28 -2.14 5.29 -15.48
CA LYS A 28 -2.28 6.58 -14.82
C LYS A 28 -2.09 6.50 -13.30
N GLU A 29 -2.48 5.38 -12.69
CA GLU A 29 -2.26 5.15 -11.27
C GLU A 29 -0.77 4.91 -10.97
N THR A 30 -0.03 4.25 -11.86
CA THR A 30 1.42 4.10 -11.73
C THR A 30 2.15 5.43 -11.91
N GLU A 31 1.78 6.25 -12.91
CA GLU A 31 2.39 7.57 -13.10
C GLU A 31 2.17 8.51 -11.89
N LYS A 32 0.96 8.52 -11.32
CA LYS A 32 0.67 9.29 -10.10
C LYS A 32 1.43 8.77 -8.88
N LYS A 33 1.61 7.45 -8.79
CA LYS A 33 2.36 6.83 -7.70
C LYS A 33 3.85 7.11 -7.83
N GLU A 34 4.41 7.11 -9.04
CA GLU A 34 5.81 7.48 -9.30
C GLU A 34 6.07 8.96 -8.98
N GLU A 35 5.12 9.87 -9.24
CA GLU A 35 5.25 11.30 -8.91
C GLU A 35 5.20 11.56 -7.39
N ASP A 36 4.35 10.83 -6.66
CA ASP A 36 4.31 10.88 -5.18
C ASP A 36 5.51 10.18 -4.54
N ASP A 37 5.96 9.03 -5.07
CA ASP A 37 7.11 8.29 -4.56
C ASP A 37 8.43 9.05 -4.82
N SER A 38 8.62 9.66 -6.00
CA SER A 38 9.82 10.48 -6.26
C SER A 38 9.88 11.76 -5.42
N LYS A 39 8.73 12.33 -5.03
CA LYS A 39 8.65 13.42 -4.06
C LYS A 39 8.88 12.95 -2.62
N LEU A 40 8.51 11.72 -2.28
CA LEU A 40 8.77 11.11 -0.97
C LEU A 40 10.23 10.68 -0.82
N GLU A 41 10.83 10.14 -1.88
CA GLU A 41 12.21 9.66 -1.98
C GLU A 41 13.20 10.82 -2.03
N SER A 42 12.83 11.94 -2.65
CA SER A 42 13.55 13.23 -2.53
C SER A 42 13.63 13.76 -1.09
N LEU A 43 12.74 13.33 -0.19
CA LEU A 43 12.73 13.74 1.22
C LEU A 43 13.42 12.73 2.14
N LEU A 44 13.74 11.54 1.63
CA LEU A 44 14.43 10.48 2.34
C LEU A 44 15.85 10.41 1.79
N ASP A 45 16.72 11.24 2.36
CA ASP A 45 18.16 11.07 2.29
C ASP A 45 18.50 9.63 2.69
N ASP A 46 18.76 8.76 1.72
CA ASP A 46 19.03 7.32 1.92
C ASP A 46 20.47 7.08 2.40
N SER A 47 20.98 8.03 3.17
CA SER A 47 22.23 7.92 3.90
C SER A 47 22.02 7.01 5.11
N PRO A 48 22.91 6.04 5.39
CA PRO A 48 22.81 5.20 6.59
C PRO A 48 22.78 6.01 7.90
N MET A 49 23.19 7.29 7.88
CA MET A 49 23.04 8.22 9.02
C MET A 49 21.60 8.70 9.24
N ALA A 50 20.76 8.75 8.21
CA ALA A 50 19.37 9.22 8.30
C ALA A 50 18.42 8.20 8.97
N TYR A 51 18.88 6.96 9.20
CA TYR A 51 18.13 5.95 9.96
C TYR A 51 18.11 6.22 11.46
N ASN A 52 19.10 6.97 11.97
CA ASN A 52 19.19 7.33 13.39
C ASN A 52 18.67 8.75 13.70
N ASP A 53 18.00 9.42 12.76
CA ASP A 53 17.41 10.74 13.02
C ASP A 53 16.26 10.61 14.05
N PRO A 54 16.35 11.29 15.22
CA PRO A 54 15.30 11.29 16.23
C PRO A 54 13.92 11.67 15.68
N LYS A 55 13.85 12.55 14.68
CA LYS A 55 12.58 12.97 14.07
C LYS A 55 11.94 11.85 13.25
N ARG A 56 12.76 11.11 12.49
CA ARG A 56 12.31 9.94 11.72
C ARG A 56 11.85 8.83 12.65
N ILE A 57 12.61 8.57 13.71
CA ILE A 57 12.29 7.57 14.74
C ILE A 57 10.95 7.91 15.41
N ALA A 58 10.72 9.16 15.80
CA ALA A 58 9.45 9.60 16.40
C ALA A 58 8.25 9.40 15.45
N LYS A 59 8.43 9.68 14.15
CA LYS A 59 7.40 9.46 13.13
C LYS A 59 7.07 7.97 12.95
N ILE A 60 8.10 7.12 13.01
CA ILE A 60 7.91 5.66 12.97
C ILE A 60 7.15 5.21 14.22
N HIS A 61 7.54 5.66 15.41
CA HIS A 61 6.87 5.34 16.67
C HIS A 61 5.38 5.68 16.64
N GLU A 62 5.02 6.89 16.17
CA GLU A 62 3.63 7.29 15.99
C GLU A 62 2.89 6.37 15.01
N ARG A 63 3.51 6.06 13.86
CA ARG A 63 2.90 5.24 12.81
C ARG A 63 2.67 3.79 13.21
N ILE A 64 3.55 3.21 14.04
CA ILE A 64 3.41 1.83 14.54
C ILE A 64 2.72 1.77 15.91
N GLY A 65 2.31 2.91 16.47
CA GLY A 65 1.71 3.00 17.81
C GLY A 65 2.66 2.63 18.96
N TYR A 66 3.97 2.66 18.71
CA TYR A 66 4.98 2.35 19.73
C TYR A 66 5.17 3.54 20.67
N LYS A 67 5.04 3.29 21.97
CA LYS A 67 5.24 4.28 23.02
C LYS A 67 6.43 3.84 23.87
N PRO A 68 7.63 4.43 23.68
CA PRO A 68 8.83 4.00 24.41
C PRO A 68 8.67 4.11 25.93
N GLU A 69 7.88 5.07 26.42
CA GLU A 69 7.60 5.23 27.86
C GLU A 69 6.77 4.09 28.47
N THR A 70 6.12 3.26 27.65
CA THR A 70 5.29 2.13 28.13
C THR A 70 6.04 0.82 28.21
N VAL A 71 7.29 0.77 27.75
CA VAL A 71 8.13 -0.41 27.87
C VAL A 71 8.90 -0.27 29.18
N PRO A 72 8.56 -1.03 30.24
CA PRO A 72 9.40 -1.07 31.43
C PRO A 72 10.80 -1.51 30.99
N SER A 73 11.81 -0.73 31.39
CA SER A 73 13.23 -0.97 31.08
C SER A 73 13.74 -2.33 31.57
N ASP A 74 12.95 -3.02 32.38
CA ASP A 74 13.24 -4.35 32.89
C ASP A 74 12.25 -5.31 32.23
N GLY A 75 12.73 -6.14 31.30
CA GLY A 75 11.98 -7.04 30.40
C GLY A 75 11.03 -8.05 31.07
N THR A 76 10.05 -7.56 31.82
CA THR A 76 9.06 -8.29 32.59
C THR A 76 7.68 -7.88 32.11
N ALA A 77 7.35 -8.22 30.86
CA ALA A 77 5.98 -8.16 30.38
C ALA A 77 5.17 -9.27 31.05
N THR A 78 4.57 -8.98 32.20
CA THR A 78 3.58 -9.88 32.81
C THR A 78 2.30 -9.84 31.98
N PHE A 79 2.06 -10.87 31.16
CA PHE A 79 0.76 -11.14 30.57
C PHE A 79 -0.18 -11.65 31.68
N ASN A 80 -1.10 -10.82 32.14
CA ASN A 80 -2.20 -11.29 32.98
C ASN A 80 -3.31 -11.86 32.06
N SER A 81 -3.64 -13.14 32.30
CA SER A 81 -4.80 -13.84 31.74
C SER A 81 -6.06 -13.58 32.56
#